data_AF-A0A6M3XHQ5-F1
#
_entry.id   AF-A0A6M3XHQ5-F1
#
_cell.length_a   1.000
_cell.length_b   1.000
_cell.length_c   1.000
_cell.angle_alpha   90.00
_cell.angle_beta   90.00
_cell.angle_gamma   90.00
#
_symmetry.space_group_name_H-M   'P 1'
#
loop_
_entity.id
_entity.type
_entity.pdbx_description
1 polymer ?
#
loop_
_entity_poly.entity_id
_entity_poly.type
_entity_poly.pdbx_seq_one_letter_code
_entity_poly.pdbx_strand_id
1 'polypeptide(L)'
;MSKKIEFSYVRENIELEGYKVLSTDEYYYNNKSKFDVICTKGHECKTSWNRWQSGYRCKICTRRRISDSQKMDFNKIKESFESERYQLLTTEYINNKQKLESICPEGHEYSLSWTQWNTSGNRCPVCYHKRLGEEQKLSYEYVKDCFEKRGYTLLSKEYNGALENLFYICPKGHIGKIRWHNFQHGYGCNSCPKVRSNISKAENEIFDFIKEYFPDAEHSNRLLIPPYEIDIVIPSLFIGIEYCGILWHSELFGGKGRNYHLNKLNLCKSKGYTLITIFEDEWLHKKEIVKSRLKSILNISGSDIVYARNCEIREIKANIANEFLNNNHLQGSGSSNIRIGAFYNDNLVSTMTFCRPNISHGGNPSDDSYELNRFCSLINTQVVGIASRLLKYFINQYNPKLIFSYADKRWSTGNLYYKLGFKHIHDSQPNYWYVVSDRRVHRFNFRKSQLKKMDNYNLLLSEWEIMKNNDHDRIWDCGNIKFVLDEENI
;
A
#
# COMPACT_ATOMS: atom_id res chain seq x y z
N MET A 1 75.25 -14.13 -12.71
CA MET A 1 75.15 -15.59 -12.82
C MET A 1 75.04 -16.17 -11.41
N SER A 2 73.88 -16.66 -10.99
CA SER A 2 73.79 -17.33 -9.67
C SER A 2 74.46 -18.70 -9.76
N LYS A 3 75.41 -19.00 -8.86
CA LYS A 3 76.02 -20.34 -8.75
C LYS A 3 74.92 -21.40 -8.72
N LYS A 4 74.98 -22.35 -9.66
CA LYS A 4 74.10 -23.53 -9.66
C LYS A 4 74.49 -24.36 -8.44
N ILE A 5 73.55 -24.53 -7.50
CA ILE A 5 73.77 -25.35 -6.31
C ILE A 5 73.75 -26.81 -6.74
N GLU A 6 74.77 -27.58 -6.39
CA GLU A 6 74.84 -29.03 -6.66
C GLU A 6 73.79 -29.78 -5.82
N PHE A 7 73.16 -30.81 -6.39
CA PHE A 7 72.14 -31.57 -5.67
C PHE A 7 72.71 -32.38 -4.50
N SER A 8 73.97 -32.82 -4.60
CA SER A 8 74.72 -33.45 -3.50
C SER A 8 74.74 -32.58 -2.24
N TYR A 9 74.98 -31.27 -2.41
CA TYR A 9 74.93 -30.29 -1.31
C TYR A 9 73.52 -30.16 -0.72
N VAL A 10 72.49 -30.13 -1.58
CA VAL A 10 71.08 -30.09 -1.13
C VAL A 10 70.72 -31.34 -0.33
N ARG A 11 71.15 -32.52 -0.80
CA ARG A 11 70.89 -33.80 -0.13
C ARG A 11 71.52 -33.83 1.25
N GLU A 12 72.81 -33.52 1.36
CA GLU A 12 73.55 -33.53 2.62
C GLU A 12 72.89 -32.61 3.66
N ASN A 13 72.50 -31.39 3.26
CA ASN A 13 71.85 -30.44 4.17
C ASN A 13 70.48 -30.92 4.69
N ILE A 14 69.73 -31.64 3.87
CA ILE A 14 68.42 -32.18 4.26
C ILE A 14 68.59 -33.41 5.16
N GLU A 15 69.60 -34.24 4.87
CA GLU A 15 69.94 -35.42 5.67
C GLU A 15 70.54 -35.06 7.03
N LEU A 16 71.28 -33.96 7.13
CA LEU A 16 71.73 -33.39 8.42
C LEU A 16 70.58 -33.03 9.36
N GLU A 17 69.41 -32.66 8.81
CA GLU A 17 68.20 -32.40 9.59
C GLU A 17 67.37 -33.67 9.90
N GLY A 18 67.93 -34.85 9.60
CA GLY A 18 67.32 -36.16 9.88
C GLY A 18 66.27 -36.61 8.86
N TYR A 19 66.15 -35.94 7.71
CA TYR A 19 65.26 -36.36 6.63
C TYR A 19 65.98 -37.27 5.65
N LYS A 20 65.30 -38.26 5.07
CA LYS A 20 65.87 -39.12 4.02
C LYS A 20 65.45 -38.60 2.66
N VAL A 21 66.39 -38.28 1.77
CA VAL A 21 66.08 -37.88 0.39
C VAL A 21 65.92 -39.14 -0.48
N LEU A 22 64.81 -39.24 -1.21
CA LEU A 22 64.51 -40.39 -2.07
C LEU A 22 64.87 -40.15 -3.55
N SER A 23 64.83 -38.90 -4.00
CA SER A 23 65.11 -38.58 -5.40
C SER A 23 66.61 -38.55 -5.72
N THR A 24 66.96 -38.95 -6.94
CA THR A 24 68.31 -38.84 -7.51
C THR A 24 68.56 -37.47 -8.15
N ASP A 25 69.81 -37.17 -8.45
CA ASP A 25 70.29 -35.89 -8.99
C ASP A 25 69.62 -35.50 -10.33
N GLU A 26 69.13 -36.49 -11.08
CA GLU A 26 68.38 -36.30 -12.33
C GLU A 26 67.09 -35.47 -12.15
N TYR A 27 66.53 -35.44 -10.93
CA TYR A 27 65.32 -34.70 -10.61
C TYR A 27 65.58 -33.25 -10.16
N TYR A 28 66.84 -32.78 -10.20
CA TYR A 28 67.24 -31.47 -9.71
C TYR A 28 67.99 -30.63 -10.76
N TYR A 29 67.29 -29.67 -11.37
CA TYR A 29 67.86 -28.76 -12.38
C TYR A 29 67.99 -27.31 -11.88
N ASN A 30 67.25 -26.95 -10.83
CA ASN A 30 67.31 -25.66 -10.11
C ASN A 30 66.71 -25.75 -8.69
N ASN A 31 66.82 -24.68 -7.90
CA ASN A 31 66.32 -24.63 -6.51
C ASN A 31 64.79 -24.72 -6.34
N LYS A 32 64.01 -24.64 -7.44
CA LYS A 32 62.55 -24.85 -7.45
C LYS A 32 62.16 -26.29 -7.80
N SER A 33 63.10 -27.09 -8.31
CA SER A 33 62.88 -28.51 -8.63
C SER A 33 62.33 -29.26 -7.42
N LYS A 34 61.33 -30.13 -7.68
CA LYS A 34 60.67 -30.91 -6.64
C LYS A 34 61.37 -32.24 -6.50
N PHE A 35 61.64 -32.61 -5.26
CA PHE A 35 62.19 -33.92 -4.90
C PHE A 35 61.47 -34.47 -3.67
N ASP A 36 61.48 -35.79 -3.57
CA ASP A 36 60.81 -36.58 -2.54
C ASP A 36 61.72 -36.78 -1.33
N VAL A 37 61.16 -36.57 -0.14
CA VAL A 37 61.85 -36.76 1.15
C VAL A 37 60.94 -37.48 2.14
N ILE A 38 61.52 -38.27 3.03
CA ILE A 38 60.83 -38.86 4.19
C ILE A 38 61.29 -38.13 5.45
N CYS A 39 60.34 -37.67 6.26
CA CYS A 39 60.68 -37.03 7.54
C CYS A 39 61.00 -38.04 8.65
N THR A 40 61.55 -37.56 9.76
CA THR A 40 61.87 -38.38 10.96
C THR A 40 60.69 -39.15 11.56
N LYS A 41 59.45 -38.76 11.24
CA LYS A 41 58.21 -39.47 11.64
C LYS A 41 57.66 -40.40 10.54
N GLY A 42 58.42 -40.66 9.47
CA GLY A 42 58.05 -41.57 8.39
C GLY A 42 57.09 -41.00 7.34
N HIS A 43 56.77 -39.70 7.37
CA HIS A 43 55.88 -39.13 6.35
C HIS A 43 56.63 -38.82 5.05
N GLU A 44 56.14 -39.34 3.93
CA GLU A 44 56.61 -39.00 2.57
C GLU A 44 56.10 -37.62 2.15
N CYS A 45 57.00 -36.77 1.64
CA CYS A 45 56.72 -35.38 1.32
C CYS A 45 57.49 -34.93 0.06
N LYS A 46 56.82 -34.17 -0.81
CA LYS A 46 57.47 -33.42 -1.89
C LYS A 46 57.88 -32.03 -1.43
N THR A 47 59.15 -31.68 -1.59
CA THR A 47 59.68 -30.35 -1.27
C THR A 47 60.59 -29.83 -2.39
N SER A 48 61.13 -28.62 -2.24
CA SER A 48 62.16 -28.04 -3.12
C SER A 48 63.14 -27.25 -2.29
N TRP A 49 64.39 -27.12 -2.75
CA TRP A 49 65.45 -26.46 -1.98
C TRP A 49 65.08 -25.03 -1.54
N ASN A 50 64.47 -24.23 -2.42
CA ASN A 50 64.00 -22.89 -2.07
C ASN A 50 62.98 -22.87 -0.89
N ARG A 51 62.07 -23.87 -0.85
CA ARG A 51 61.10 -23.97 0.26
C ARG A 51 61.78 -24.45 1.55
N TRP A 52 62.78 -25.33 1.42
CA TRP A 52 63.56 -25.79 2.55
C TRP A 52 64.35 -24.65 3.21
N GLN A 53 65.01 -23.82 2.41
CA GLN A 53 65.73 -22.63 2.87
C GLN A 53 64.79 -21.59 3.50
N SER A 54 63.55 -21.50 3.01
CA SER A 54 62.50 -20.66 3.60
C SER A 54 61.90 -21.23 4.90
N GLY A 55 62.49 -22.28 5.48
CA GLY A 55 62.06 -22.88 6.76
C GLY A 55 60.89 -23.86 6.67
N TYR A 56 60.40 -24.20 5.47
CA TYR A 56 59.32 -25.19 5.35
C TYR A 56 59.87 -26.61 5.52
N ARG A 57 59.16 -27.42 6.32
CA ARG A 57 59.44 -28.83 6.60
C ARG A 57 58.20 -29.69 6.32
N CYS A 58 58.15 -30.89 6.89
CA CYS A 58 57.03 -31.83 6.72
C CYS A 58 55.68 -31.18 7.07
N LYS A 59 54.83 -30.97 6.05
CA LYS A 59 53.52 -30.33 6.20
C LYS A 59 52.57 -31.08 7.13
N ILE A 60 52.66 -32.42 7.17
CA ILE A 60 51.81 -33.25 8.04
C ILE A 60 52.17 -33.02 9.51
N CYS A 61 53.47 -33.04 9.84
CA CYS A 61 53.95 -32.74 11.19
C CYS A 61 53.57 -31.32 11.61
N THR A 62 53.73 -30.33 10.72
CA THR A 62 53.36 -28.94 11.01
C THR A 62 51.87 -28.80 11.27
N ARG A 63 51.00 -29.42 10.46
CA ARG A 63 49.54 -29.38 10.66
C ARG A 63 49.10 -30.02 11.98
N ARG A 64 49.68 -31.18 12.34
CA ARG A 64 49.37 -31.85 13.62
C ARG A 64 49.76 -30.96 14.81
N ARG A 65 50.97 -30.38 14.79
CA ARG A 65 51.43 -29.45 15.84
C ARG A 65 50.51 -28.24 16.00
N ILE A 66 50.03 -27.66 14.90
CA ILE A 66 49.10 -26.52 14.92
C ILE A 66 47.74 -26.95 15.50
N SER A 67 47.20 -28.09 15.07
CA SER A 67 45.92 -28.62 15.58
C SER A 67 45.95 -28.90 17.09
N ASP A 68 47.05 -29.47 17.59
CA ASP A 68 47.20 -29.76 19.02
C ASP A 68 47.33 -28.47 19.84
N SER A 69 48.00 -27.43 19.31
CA SER A 69 48.12 -26.12 19.96
C SER A 69 46.84 -25.28 19.98
N GLN A 70 45.83 -25.65 19.17
CA GLN A 70 44.55 -24.92 19.06
C GLN A 70 43.38 -25.61 19.75
N LYS A 71 43.59 -26.77 20.41
CA LYS A 71 42.54 -27.41 21.21
C LYS A 71 42.21 -26.53 22.42
N MET A 72 40.93 -26.19 22.56
CA MET A 72 40.43 -25.46 23.72
C MET A 72 40.57 -26.32 24.98
N ASP A 73 41.02 -25.70 26.07
CA ASP A 73 41.12 -26.35 27.37
C ASP A 73 39.73 -26.71 27.91
N PHE A 74 39.52 -27.99 28.18
CA PHE A 74 38.25 -28.50 28.68
C PHE A 74 37.88 -27.93 30.06
N ASN A 75 38.87 -27.61 30.90
CA ASN A 75 38.61 -27.00 32.21
C ASN A 75 37.94 -25.63 32.05
N LYS A 76 38.35 -24.83 31.06
CA LYS A 76 37.73 -23.53 30.77
C LYS A 76 36.30 -23.67 30.26
N ILE A 77 36.02 -24.72 29.50
CA ILE A 77 34.66 -25.03 29.04
C ILE A 77 33.78 -25.35 30.26
N LYS A 78 34.27 -26.20 31.16
CA LYS A 78 33.56 -26.59 32.38
C LYS A 78 33.29 -25.37 33.28
N GLU A 79 34.31 -24.56 33.57
CA GLU A 79 34.18 -23.33 34.37
C GLU A 79 33.13 -22.37 33.78
N SER A 80 33.07 -22.25 32.45
CA SER A 80 32.08 -21.38 31.79
C SER A 80 30.64 -21.85 32.02
N PHE A 81 30.35 -23.14 31.92
CA PHE A 81 29.02 -23.68 32.20
C PHE A 81 28.65 -23.50 33.68
N GLU A 82 29.58 -23.83 34.58
CA GLU A 82 29.39 -23.73 36.03
C GLU A 82 29.19 -22.29 36.50
N SER A 83 29.89 -21.32 35.91
CA SER A 83 29.75 -19.89 36.22
C SER A 83 28.33 -19.35 35.99
N GLU A 84 27.58 -19.96 35.07
CA GLU A 84 26.18 -19.64 34.79
C GLU A 84 25.19 -20.61 35.44
N ARG A 85 25.67 -21.45 36.38
CA ARG A 85 24.92 -22.48 37.11
C ARG A 85 24.40 -23.64 36.24
N TYR A 86 25.04 -23.89 35.10
CA TYR A 86 24.77 -25.07 34.28
C TYR A 86 25.66 -26.24 34.70
N GLN A 87 25.10 -27.44 34.75
CA GLN A 87 25.85 -28.67 35.00
C GLN A 87 26.25 -29.31 33.68
N LEU A 88 27.55 -29.38 33.39
CA LEU A 88 28.08 -30.07 32.21
C LEU A 88 28.16 -31.58 32.48
N LEU A 89 27.47 -32.39 31.68
CA LEU A 89 27.47 -33.86 31.77
C LEU A 89 28.55 -34.51 30.92
N THR A 90 28.90 -33.88 29.78
CA THR A 90 30.02 -34.33 28.96
C THR A 90 31.33 -34.24 29.76
N THR A 91 32.11 -35.31 29.77
CA THR A 91 33.34 -35.44 30.58
C THR A 91 34.63 -35.18 29.82
N GLU A 92 34.58 -35.15 28.48
CA GLU A 92 35.74 -34.92 27.62
C GLU A 92 35.38 -34.07 26.40
N TYR A 93 36.31 -33.23 25.94
CA TYR A 93 36.14 -32.38 24.75
C TYR A 93 37.16 -32.70 23.66
N ILE A 94 36.63 -33.10 22.50
CA ILE A 94 37.38 -33.59 21.34
C ILE A 94 37.58 -32.44 20.35
N ASN A 95 36.51 -31.74 19.99
CA ASN A 95 36.52 -30.65 18.99
C ASN A 95 35.27 -29.75 19.07
N ASN A 96 35.30 -28.62 18.36
CA ASN A 96 34.24 -27.62 18.35
C ASN A 96 32.90 -28.04 17.72
N LYS A 97 32.86 -29.19 17.03
CA LYS A 97 31.62 -29.77 16.50
C LYS A 97 30.96 -30.73 17.49
N GLN A 98 31.67 -31.17 18.53
CA GLN A 98 31.11 -32.03 19.56
C GLN A 98 29.95 -31.32 20.26
N LYS A 99 28.88 -32.08 20.51
CA LYS A 99 27.77 -31.65 21.35
C LYS A 99 28.12 -31.92 22.81
N LEU A 100 28.01 -30.87 23.61
CA LEU A 100 28.20 -30.87 25.04
C LEU A 100 26.82 -31.04 25.69
N GLU A 101 26.61 -32.18 26.33
CA GLU A 101 25.42 -32.50 27.12
C GLU A 101 25.48 -31.75 28.45
N SER A 102 24.37 -31.10 28.82
CA SER A 102 24.30 -30.25 30.00
C SER A 102 22.89 -30.15 30.58
N ILE A 103 22.80 -29.82 31.86
CA ILE A 103 21.55 -29.53 32.57
C ILE A 103 21.55 -28.04 32.93
N CYS A 104 20.44 -27.35 32.61
CA CYS A 104 20.28 -25.94 32.97
C CYS A 104 19.85 -25.76 34.44
N PRO A 105 19.91 -24.51 34.99
CA PRO A 105 19.48 -24.24 36.36
C PRO A 105 18.02 -24.63 36.67
N GLU A 106 17.17 -24.68 35.65
CA GLU A 106 15.75 -25.10 35.74
C GLU A 106 15.57 -26.62 35.59
N GLY A 107 16.66 -27.39 35.48
CA GLY A 107 16.64 -28.86 35.41
C GLY A 107 16.44 -29.46 34.02
N HIS A 108 16.46 -28.66 32.94
CA HIS A 108 16.29 -29.20 31.59
C HIS A 108 17.60 -29.79 31.05
N GLU A 109 17.55 -31.04 30.59
CA GLU A 109 18.62 -31.73 29.86
C GLU A 109 18.61 -31.35 28.38
N TYR A 110 19.76 -30.91 27.86
CA TYR A 110 19.92 -30.56 26.45
C TYR A 110 21.40 -30.57 26.04
N SER A 111 21.67 -30.53 24.73
CA SER A 111 23.03 -30.45 24.21
C SER A 111 23.24 -29.36 23.17
N LEU A 112 24.42 -28.74 23.18
CA LEU A 112 24.85 -27.73 22.20
C LEU A 112 26.36 -27.78 21.99
N SER A 113 26.89 -27.18 20.93
CA SER A 113 28.34 -27.12 20.74
C SER A 113 28.97 -25.95 21.50
N TRP A 114 30.27 -26.03 21.79
CA TRP A 114 31.00 -24.93 22.44
C TRP A 114 30.84 -23.59 21.70
N THR A 115 30.86 -23.61 20.36
CA THR A 115 30.64 -22.40 19.55
C THR A 115 29.25 -21.81 19.79
N GLN A 116 28.21 -22.63 19.92
CA GLN A 116 26.85 -22.15 20.19
C GLN A 116 26.76 -21.52 21.58
N TRP A 117 27.41 -22.12 22.59
CA TRP A 117 27.47 -21.58 23.94
C TRP A 117 28.22 -20.24 24.03
N ASN A 118 29.45 -20.24 23.53
CA ASN A 118 30.40 -19.16 23.77
C ASN A 118 30.32 -18.04 22.72
N THR A 119 30.15 -18.38 21.44
CA THR A 119 30.14 -17.39 20.35
C THR A 119 28.73 -16.87 20.08
N SER A 120 27.74 -17.76 20.00
CA SER A 120 26.35 -17.35 19.72
C SER A 120 25.58 -16.93 20.98
N GLY A 121 26.10 -17.21 22.17
CA GLY A 121 25.42 -16.92 23.43
C GLY A 121 24.18 -17.78 23.68
N ASN A 122 24.05 -18.92 23.00
CA ASN A 122 22.89 -19.79 23.15
C ASN A 122 22.90 -20.44 24.54
N ARG A 123 21.71 -20.52 25.13
CA ARG A 123 21.45 -21.17 26.42
C ARG A 123 20.34 -22.21 26.25
N CYS A 124 19.82 -22.73 27.37
CA CYS A 124 18.75 -23.72 27.35
C CYS A 124 17.60 -23.30 26.40
N PRO A 125 17.32 -24.07 25.33
CA PRO A 125 16.28 -23.72 24.37
C PRO A 125 14.89 -23.76 25.00
N VAL A 126 14.66 -24.65 25.97
CA VAL A 126 13.38 -24.75 26.69
C VAL A 126 13.09 -23.46 27.45
N CYS A 127 14.06 -22.97 28.24
CA CYS A 127 13.93 -21.71 28.97
C CYS A 127 13.80 -20.51 28.03
N TYR A 128 14.53 -20.52 26.91
CA TYR A 128 14.42 -19.48 25.88
C TYR A 128 13.00 -19.41 25.29
N HIS A 129 12.44 -20.54 24.85
CA HIS A 129 11.09 -20.58 24.29
C HIS A 129 10.01 -20.23 25.32
N LYS A 130 10.18 -20.61 26.59
CA LYS A 130 9.27 -20.21 27.68
C LYS A 130 9.24 -18.68 27.85
N ARG A 131 10.40 -18.02 27.97
CA ARG A 131 10.49 -16.55 28.07
C ARG A 131 9.94 -15.85 26.84
N LEU A 132 10.28 -16.33 25.65
CA LEU A 132 9.77 -15.78 24.39
C LEU A 132 8.24 -15.87 24.33
N GLY A 133 7.66 -16.97 24.83
CA GLY A 133 6.22 -17.15 24.93
C GLY A 133 5.55 -16.25 25.96
N GLU A 134 6.25 -15.84 27.02
CA GLU A 134 5.77 -14.89 28.04
C GLU A 134 5.85 -13.44 27.54
N GLU A 135 6.96 -13.05 26.89
CA GLU A 135 7.16 -11.72 26.29
C GLU A 135 6.19 -11.43 25.13
N GLN A 136 5.70 -12.47 24.44
CA GLN A 136 4.72 -12.35 23.35
C GLN A 136 3.26 -12.40 23.81
N LYS A 137 2.97 -12.52 25.12
CA LYS A 137 1.57 -12.46 25.60
C LYS A 137 1.02 -11.05 25.41
N LEU A 138 0.07 -10.90 24.48
CA LEU A 138 -0.68 -9.68 24.29
C LEU A 138 -1.41 -9.30 25.59
N SER A 139 -1.35 -8.02 25.96
CA SER A 139 -2.07 -7.52 27.14
C SER A 139 -3.59 -7.51 26.90
N TYR A 140 -4.35 -7.63 27.98
CA TYR A 140 -5.80 -7.51 27.92
C TYR A 140 -6.23 -6.14 27.35
N GLU A 141 -5.53 -5.07 27.75
CA GLU A 141 -5.78 -3.70 27.29
C GLU A 141 -5.66 -3.57 25.78
N TYR A 142 -4.63 -4.20 25.19
CA TYR A 142 -4.44 -4.20 23.74
C TYR A 142 -5.56 -4.96 23.01
N VAL A 143 -5.94 -6.13 23.54
CA VAL A 143 -7.04 -6.93 22.98
C VAL A 143 -8.36 -6.16 23.06
N LYS A 144 -8.64 -5.53 24.20
CA LYS A 144 -9.84 -4.71 24.41
C LYS A 144 -9.91 -3.54 23.44
N ASP A 145 -8.82 -2.79 23.28
CA ASP A 145 -8.72 -1.67 22.33
C ASP A 145 -9.03 -2.12 20.89
N CYS A 146 -8.58 -3.31 20.49
CA CYS A 146 -8.88 -3.86 19.17
C CYS A 146 -10.37 -4.20 18.97
N PHE A 147 -11.07 -4.66 20.01
CA PHE A 147 -12.53 -4.87 19.95
C PHE A 147 -13.28 -3.53 19.84
N GLU A 148 -12.91 -2.56 20.67
CA GLU A 148 -13.55 -1.24 20.71
C GLU A 148 -13.36 -0.47 19.39
N LYS A 149 -12.17 -0.52 18.78
CA LYS A 149 -11.89 0.07 17.45
C LYS A 149 -12.79 -0.45 16.33
N ARG A 150 -13.33 -1.67 16.46
CA ARG A 150 -14.28 -2.27 15.50
C ARG A 150 -15.73 -2.11 15.93
N GLY A 151 -16.00 -1.34 16.99
CA GLY A 151 -17.33 -1.08 17.55
C GLY A 151 -17.90 -2.24 18.37
N TYR A 152 -17.06 -3.19 18.79
CA TYR A 152 -17.48 -4.28 19.67
C TYR A 152 -17.23 -3.90 21.13
N THR A 153 -18.18 -4.22 22.01
CA THR A 153 -17.98 -4.12 23.46
C THR A 153 -17.51 -5.47 23.99
N LEU A 154 -16.30 -5.52 24.54
CA LEU A 154 -15.76 -6.75 25.12
C LEU A 154 -16.38 -7.01 26.50
N LEU A 155 -16.97 -8.20 26.71
CA LEU A 155 -17.56 -8.64 27.98
C LEU A 155 -16.58 -9.43 28.84
N SER A 156 -15.62 -10.13 28.21
CA SER A 156 -14.51 -10.77 28.91
C SER A 156 -13.68 -9.72 29.66
N LYS A 157 -13.39 -9.97 30.94
CA LYS A 157 -12.64 -9.06 31.81
C LYS A 157 -11.12 -9.33 31.83
N GLU A 158 -10.70 -10.45 31.27
CA GLU A 158 -9.31 -10.92 31.24
C GLU A 158 -9.03 -11.60 29.89
N TYR A 159 -7.74 -11.73 29.54
CA TYR A 159 -7.28 -12.47 28.36
C TYR A 159 -6.16 -13.44 28.76
N ASN A 160 -6.48 -14.74 28.84
CA ASN A 160 -5.53 -15.76 29.27
C ASN A 160 -4.80 -16.47 28.10
N GLY A 161 -5.06 -16.04 26.86
CA GLY A 161 -4.32 -16.49 25.67
C GLY A 161 -5.19 -16.75 24.43
N ALA A 162 -4.52 -17.07 23.31
CA ALA A 162 -5.12 -17.10 21.98
C ALA A 162 -6.14 -18.24 21.73
N LEU A 163 -6.20 -19.23 22.63
CA LEU A 163 -7.10 -20.38 22.56
C LEU A 163 -8.45 -20.15 23.27
N GLU A 164 -8.52 -19.15 24.17
CA GLU A 164 -9.73 -18.83 24.91
C GLU A 164 -10.73 -18.07 24.05
N ASN A 165 -12.02 -18.29 24.31
CA ASN A 165 -13.08 -17.51 23.67
C ASN A 165 -13.32 -16.22 24.46
N LEU A 166 -13.29 -15.11 23.75
CA LEU A 166 -13.67 -13.80 24.25
C LEU A 166 -15.16 -13.56 23.98
N PHE A 167 -15.89 -13.13 24.99
CA PHE A 167 -17.30 -12.75 24.89
C PHE A 167 -17.44 -11.27 24.57
N TYR A 168 -18.38 -10.91 23.70
CA TYR A 168 -18.59 -9.53 23.26
C TYR A 168 -20.06 -9.22 22.96
N ILE A 169 -20.37 -7.93 22.83
CA ILE A 169 -21.55 -7.37 22.18
C ILE A 169 -21.09 -6.71 20.88
N CYS A 170 -21.68 -7.06 19.73
CA CYS A 170 -21.34 -6.43 18.45
C CYS A 170 -22.11 -5.11 18.26
N PRO A 171 -21.74 -4.27 17.27
CA PRO A 171 -22.43 -3.00 17.00
C PRO A 171 -23.95 -3.12 16.77
N LYS A 172 -24.42 -4.30 16.32
CA LYS A 172 -25.84 -4.59 16.11
C LYS A 172 -26.55 -5.15 17.36
N GLY A 173 -25.88 -5.16 18.51
CA GLY A 173 -26.44 -5.62 19.79
C GLY A 173 -26.41 -7.13 20.02
N HIS A 174 -25.88 -7.94 19.11
CA HIS A 174 -25.79 -9.39 19.33
C HIS A 174 -24.66 -9.73 20.31
N ILE A 175 -24.98 -10.60 21.28
CA ILE A 175 -24.01 -11.20 22.19
C ILE A 175 -23.39 -12.42 21.50
N GLY A 176 -22.06 -12.49 21.47
CA GLY A 176 -21.33 -13.56 20.81
C GLY A 176 -20.04 -13.93 21.52
N LYS A 177 -19.40 -14.99 21.02
CA LYS A 177 -18.06 -15.43 21.46
C LYS A 177 -17.15 -15.65 20.26
N ILE A 178 -15.87 -15.29 20.38
CA ILE A 178 -14.86 -15.44 19.33
C ILE A 178 -13.48 -15.64 19.93
N ARG A 179 -12.63 -16.44 19.29
CA ARG A 179 -11.21 -16.54 19.66
C ARG A 179 -10.44 -15.31 19.18
N TRP A 180 -9.45 -14.86 19.94
CA TRP A 180 -8.63 -13.70 19.58
C TRP A 180 -8.08 -13.79 18.15
N HIS A 181 -7.47 -14.92 17.77
CA HIS A 181 -6.91 -15.07 16.43
C HIS A 181 -7.98 -14.89 15.32
N ASN A 182 -9.19 -15.39 15.51
CA ASN A 182 -10.27 -15.22 14.53
C ASN A 182 -10.70 -13.75 14.45
N PHE A 183 -10.82 -13.08 15.60
CA PHE A 183 -11.11 -11.66 15.62
C PHE A 183 -10.03 -10.87 14.87
N GLN A 184 -8.75 -11.14 15.13
CA GLN A 184 -7.62 -10.51 14.44
C GLN A 184 -7.63 -10.75 12.92
N HIS A 185 -8.07 -11.92 12.45
CA HIS A 185 -8.21 -12.24 11.01
C HIS A 185 -9.49 -11.67 10.38
N GLY A 186 -10.14 -10.70 11.02
CA GLY A 186 -11.30 -9.98 10.46
C GLY A 186 -12.65 -10.66 10.70
N TYR A 187 -12.68 -11.86 11.29
CA TYR A 187 -13.95 -12.47 11.71
C TYR A 187 -14.60 -11.65 12.83
N GLY A 188 -15.91 -11.78 12.99
CA GLY A 188 -16.70 -11.00 13.94
C GLY A 188 -17.96 -11.73 14.36
N CYS A 189 -19.05 -10.99 14.52
CA CYS A 189 -20.34 -11.54 14.92
C CYS A 189 -20.86 -12.64 13.99
N ASN A 190 -20.99 -13.87 14.50
CA ASN A 190 -21.56 -15.00 13.76
C ASN A 190 -23.07 -14.88 13.54
N SER A 191 -23.76 -14.11 14.38
CA SER A 191 -25.20 -13.81 14.27
C SER A 191 -25.47 -12.62 13.34
N CYS A 192 -24.45 -11.81 13.06
CA CYS A 192 -24.53 -10.88 11.94
C CYS A 192 -24.41 -11.68 10.64
N PRO A 193 -25.09 -11.28 9.56
CA PRO A 193 -24.88 -11.89 8.24
C PRO A 193 -23.38 -11.92 7.97
N LYS A 194 -22.82 -13.12 7.80
CA LYS A 194 -21.39 -13.28 7.52
C LYS A 194 -21.13 -12.51 6.22
N VAL A 195 -20.36 -11.42 6.31
CA VAL A 195 -19.77 -10.76 5.14
C VAL A 195 -18.76 -11.77 4.57
N ARG A 196 -19.26 -12.72 3.77
CA ARG A 196 -18.47 -13.78 3.12
C ARG A 196 -17.85 -13.32 1.81
N SER A 197 -18.00 -12.04 1.47
CA SER A 197 -17.33 -11.39 0.37
C SER A 197 -16.56 -10.19 0.92
N ASN A 198 -15.27 -10.07 0.62
CA ASN A 198 -14.55 -8.80 0.76
C ASN A 198 -15.16 -7.70 -0.15
N ILE A 199 -16.07 -8.12 -1.04
CA ILE A 199 -16.85 -7.33 -1.98
C ILE A 199 -18.10 -6.82 -1.27
N SER A 200 -18.37 -5.52 -1.34
CA SER A 200 -19.57 -4.94 -0.74
C SER A 200 -20.83 -5.30 -1.54
N LYS A 201 -22.03 -5.18 -0.93
CA LYS A 201 -23.29 -5.37 -1.68
C LYS A 201 -23.39 -4.38 -2.86
N ALA A 202 -23.00 -3.13 -2.64
CA ALA A 202 -23.05 -2.09 -3.66
C ALA A 202 -22.08 -2.34 -4.82
N GLU A 203 -20.89 -2.85 -4.53
CA GLU A 203 -19.92 -3.27 -5.54
C GLU A 203 -20.46 -4.40 -6.41
N ASN A 204 -21.08 -5.43 -5.81
CA ASN A 204 -21.79 -6.47 -6.57
C ASN A 204 -22.91 -5.87 -7.44
N GLU A 205 -23.72 -4.95 -6.90
CA GLU A 205 -24.80 -4.30 -7.68
C GLU A 205 -24.24 -3.52 -8.89
N ILE A 206 -23.07 -2.87 -8.75
CA ILE A 206 -22.41 -2.20 -9.86
C ILE A 206 -21.88 -3.25 -10.84
N PHE A 207 -21.22 -4.30 -10.36
CA PHE A 207 -20.70 -5.36 -11.22
C PHE A 207 -21.79 -6.04 -12.03
N ASP A 208 -22.88 -6.45 -11.39
CA ASP A 208 -24.02 -7.10 -12.06
C ASP A 208 -24.60 -6.18 -13.14
N PHE A 209 -24.76 -4.89 -12.83
CA PHE A 209 -25.19 -3.88 -13.80
C PHE A 209 -24.24 -3.75 -14.99
N ILE A 210 -22.92 -3.80 -14.77
CA ILE A 210 -21.92 -3.72 -15.85
C ILE A 210 -21.87 -5.02 -16.66
N LYS A 211 -21.91 -6.17 -15.98
CA LYS A 211 -21.80 -7.52 -16.56
C LYS A 211 -22.97 -7.84 -17.50
N GLU A 212 -24.14 -7.23 -17.27
CA GLU A 212 -25.30 -7.29 -18.18
C GLU A 212 -24.95 -6.81 -19.59
N TYR A 213 -24.14 -5.75 -19.71
CA TYR A 213 -23.76 -5.15 -21.00
C TYR A 213 -22.39 -5.61 -21.51
N PHE A 214 -21.49 -5.96 -20.59
CA PHE A 214 -20.11 -6.34 -20.91
C PHE A 214 -19.77 -7.70 -20.28
N PRO A 215 -20.04 -8.82 -20.99
CA PRO A 215 -19.78 -10.16 -20.48
C PRO A 215 -18.31 -10.44 -20.17
N ASP A 216 -17.37 -9.67 -20.71
CA ASP A 216 -15.94 -9.73 -20.42
C ASP A 216 -15.53 -8.98 -19.13
N ALA A 217 -16.47 -8.28 -18.46
CA ALA A 217 -16.16 -7.58 -17.22
C ALA A 217 -15.67 -8.54 -16.12
N GLU A 218 -14.56 -8.20 -15.51
CA GLU A 218 -13.89 -8.95 -14.46
C GLU A 218 -14.11 -8.29 -13.10
N HIS A 219 -14.26 -9.09 -12.05
CA HIS A 219 -14.43 -8.64 -10.67
C HIS A 219 -13.12 -8.79 -9.88
N SER A 220 -12.84 -7.88 -8.96
CA SER A 220 -11.72 -7.94 -8.01
C SER A 220 -10.37 -8.20 -8.69
N ASN A 221 -10.06 -7.45 -9.75
CA ASN A 221 -8.86 -7.66 -10.55
C ASN A 221 -7.61 -7.11 -9.83
N ARG A 222 -6.67 -8.00 -9.50
CA ARG A 222 -5.36 -7.66 -8.89
C ARG A 222 -4.18 -7.67 -9.86
N LEU A 223 -4.44 -7.88 -11.15
CA LEU A 223 -3.42 -8.06 -12.18
C LEU A 223 -3.13 -6.76 -12.93
N LEU A 224 -4.11 -5.86 -13.05
CA LEU A 224 -3.97 -4.62 -13.83
C LEU A 224 -2.92 -3.67 -13.21
N ILE A 225 -3.00 -3.45 -11.90
CA ILE A 225 -2.09 -2.54 -11.16
C ILE A 225 -1.60 -3.12 -9.82
N PRO A 226 -0.81 -4.22 -9.81
CA PRO A 226 -0.30 -4.81 -8.57
C PRO A 226 0.48 -3.79 -7.72
N PRO A 227 0.39 -3.82 -6.39
CA PRO A 227 -0.35 -4.77 -5.56
C PRO A 227 -1.84 -4.40 -5.35
N TYR A 228 -2.33 -3.35 -6.01
CA TYR A 228 -3.70 -2.87 -5.83
C TYR A 228 -4.70 -3.76 -6.58
N GLU A 229 -5.89 -3.91 -5.99
CA GLU A 229 -7.08 -4.46 -6.64
C GLU A 229 -7.84 -3.33 -7.35
N ILE A 230 -8.48 -3.59 -8.48
CA ILE A 230 -9.53 -2.77 -9.08
C ILE A 230 -10.82 -3.59 -9.03
N ASP A 231 -11.88 -3.02 -8.47
CA ASP A 231 -13.11 -3.78 -8.17
C ASP A 231 -13.78 -4.34 -9.43
N ILE A 232 -13.81 -3.56 -10.51
CA ILE A 232 -14.35 -4.01 -11.80
C ILE A 232 -13.43 -3.56 -12.93
N VAL A 233 -13.04 -4.47 -13.82
CA VAL A 233 -12.28 -4.16 -15.04
C VAL A 233 -13.09 -4.60 -16.24
N ILE A 234 -13.19 -3.76 -17.27
CA ILE A 234 -13.83 -4.05 -18.56
C ILE A 234 -12.72 -4.04 -19.62
N PRO A 235 -12.09 -5.21 -19.90
CA PRO A 235 -10.92 -5.27 -20.79
C PRO A 235 -11.21 -4.74 -22.19
N SER A 236 -12.36 -5.05 -22.78
CA SER A 236 -12.76 -4.62 -24.13
C SER A 236 -12.82 -3.10 -24.30
N LEU A 237 -13.06 -2.35 -23.21
CA LEU A 237 -13.15 -0.89 -23.24
C LEU A 237 -11.91 -0.19 -22.67
N PHE A 238 -10.95 -0.94 -22.11
CA PHE A 238 -9.85 -0.39 -21.33
C PHE A 238 -10.34 0.54 -20.20
N ILE A 239 -11.37 0.11 -19.46
CA ILE A 239 -11.96 0.86 -18.35
C ILE A 239 -11.91 0.05 -17.06
N GLY A 240 -11.49 0.68 -15.97
CA GLY A 240 -11.65 0.18 -14.61
C GLY A 240 -12.70 1.01 -13.86
N ILE A 241 -13.43 0.37 -12.94
CA ILE A 241 -14.37 1.03 -12.03
C ILE A 241 -14.01 0.60 -10.61
N GLU A 242 -13.87 1.58 -9.74
CA GLU A 242 -13.61 1.42 -8.31
C GLU A 242 -14.82 1.91 -7.51
N TYR A 243 -15.33 1.07 -6.61
CA TYR A 243 -16.31 1.40 -5.60
C TYR A 243 -15.65 1.62 -4.23
N CYS A 244 -15.66 2.87 -3.77
CA CYS A 244 -15.01 3.27 -2.54
C CYS A 244 -16.02 3.42 -1.40
N GLY A 245 -16.14 2.39 -0.54
CA GLY A 245 -16.78 2.50 0.78
C GLY A 245 -16.17 3.64 1.58
N ILE A 246 -16.97 4.62 2.04
CA ILE A 246 -16.45 5.89 2.58
C ILE A 246 -15.59 5.66 3.82
N LEU A 247 -16.07 4.82 4.74
CA LEU A 247 -15.33 4.50 5.96
C LEU A 247 -14.01 3.79 5.65
N TRP A 248 -14.01 2.79 4.76
CA TRP A 248 -12.82 2.00 4.40
C TRP A 248 -11.80 2.75 3.55
N HIS A 249 -12.24 3.81 2.88
CA HIS A 249 -11.40 4.65 2.01
C HIS A 249 -11.01 5.99 2.63
N SER A 250 -11.32 6.17 3.91
CA SER A 250 -10.93 7.34 4.70
C SER A 250 -9.47 7.27 5.17
N GLU A 251 -8.95 8.40 5.65
CA GLU A 251 -7.56 8.54 6.06
C GLU A 251 -7.27 7.86 7.40
N LEU A 252 -8.09 8.08 8.42
CA LEU A 252 -7.85 7.55 9.77
C LEU A 252 -8.25 6.07 9.88
N PHE A 253 -9.48 5.72 9.49
CA PHE A 253 -9.97 4.35 9.58
C PHE A 253 -9.40 3.46 8.47
N GLY A 254 -9.42 3.95 7.23
CA GLY A 254 -8.96 3.20 6.05
C GLY A 254 -7.45 3.21 5.83
N GLY A 255 -6.71 4.10 6.51
CA GLY A 255 -5.29 4.34 6.25
C GLY A 255 -5.02 4.89 4.84
N LYS A 256 -6.03 5.45 4.18
CA LYS A 256 -5.95 5.90 2.78
C LYS A 256 -5.56 7.38 2.74
N GLY A 257 -4.26 7.62 2.71
CA GLY A 257 -3.71 8.96 2.65
C GLY A 257 -4.04 9.71 1.35
N ARG A 258 -3.66 10.99 1.33
CA ARG A 258 -3.95 11.97 0.27
C ARG A 258 -3.84 11.48 -1.16
N ASN A 259 -2.82 10.70 -1.47
CA ASN A 259 -2.52 10.29 -2.84
C ASN A 259 -3.07 8.90 -3.19
N TYR A 260 -3.79 8.22 -2.30
CA TYR A 260 -4.21 6.82 -2.52
C TYR A 260 -5.05 6.66 -3.79
N HIS A 261 -6.17 7.37 -3.90
CA HIS A 261 -7.06 7.29 -5.07
C HIS A 261 -6.38 7.82 -6.34
N LEU A 262 -5.65 8.93 -6.24
CA LEU A 262 -4.91 9.51 -7.37
C LEU A 262 -3.82 8.56 -7.89
N ASN A 263 -3.11 7.85 -7.01
CA ASN A 263 -2.09 6.89 -7.41
C ASN A 263 -2.71 5.73 -8.20
N LYS A 264 -3.84 5.17 -7.75
CA LYS A 264 -4.55 4.13 -8.50
C LYS A 264 -5.00 4.64 -9.87
N LEU A 265 -5.57 5.85 -9.94
CA LEU A 265 -5.96 6.49 -11.20
C LEU A 265 -4.77 6.63 -12.17
N ASN A 266 -3.63 7.12 -11.69
CA ASN A 266 -2.43 7.30 -12.50
C ASN A 266 -1.82 5.95 -12.94
N LEU A 267 -1.85 4.94 -12.08
CA LEU A 267 -1.37 3.60 -12.43
C LEU A 267 -2.25 2.98 -13.53
N CYS A 268 -3.58 3.06 -13.43
CA CYS A 268 -4.49 2.61 -14.49
C CYS A 268 -4.21 3.37 -15.79
N LYS A 269 -4.08 4.70 -15.72
CA LYS A 269 -3.75 5.53 -16.89
C LYS A 269 -2.42 5.10 -17.54
N SER A 270 -1.41 4.76 -16.75
CA SER A 270 -0.12 4.27 -17.26
C SER A 270 -0.22 2.94 -18.02
N LYS A 271 -1.26 2.15 -17.74
CA LYS A 271 -1.58 0.90 -18.44
C LYS A 271 -2.54 1.09 -19.62
N GLY A 272 -2.89 2.32 -19.96
CA GLY A 272 -3.86 2.64 -21.01
C GLY A 272 -5.33 2.54 -20.56
N TYR A 273 -5.59 2.34 -19.26
CA TYR A 273 -6.94 2.22 -18.72
C TYR A 273 -7.45 3.55 -18.17
N THR A 274 -8.73 3.86 -18.43
CA THR A 274 -9.44 4.92 -17.71
C THR A 274 -10.02 4.35 -16.42
N LEU A 275 -9.75 4.98 -15.26
CA LEU A 275 -10.34 4.57 -13.99
C LEU A 275 -11.49 5.51 -13.61
N ILE A 276 -12.66 4.94 -13.35
CA ILE A 276 -13.80 5.63 -12.76
C ILE A 276 -13.86 5.31 -11.27
N THR A 277 -14.06 6.31 -10.41
CA THR A 277 -14.15 6.12 -8.96
C THR A 277 -15.48 6.61 -8.41
N ILE A 278 -16.26 5.67 -7.88
CA ILE A 278 -17.60 5.87 -7.31
C ILE A 278 -17.47 5.78 -5.79
N PHE A 279 -17.82 6.83 -5.06
CA PHE A 279 -17.88 6.74 -3.61
C PHE A 279 -19.24 6.21 -3.13
N GLU A 280 -19.25 5.58 -1.97
CA GLU A 280 -20.45 4.93 -1.41
C GLU A 280 -21.67 5.84 -1.33
N ASP A 281 -21.52 7.09 -0.90
CA ASP A 281 -22.63 8.06 -0.82
C ASP A 281 -23.26 8.37 -2.18
N GLU A 282 -22.46 8.35 -3.25
CA GLU A 282 -22.93 8.55 -4.62
C GLU A 282 -23.84 7.38 -5.04
N TRP A 283 -23.45 6.14 -4.74
CA TRP A 283 -24.27 4.97 -5.05
C TRP A 283 -25.50 4.86 -4.15
N LEU A 284 -25.36 5.16 -2.85
CA LEU A 284 -26.45 5.06 -1.88
C LEU A 284 -27.55 6.08 -2.14
N HIS A 285 -27.19 7.33 -2.45
CA HIS A 285 -28.17 8.42 -2.53
C HIS A 285 -28.45 8.91 -3.95
N LYS A 286 -27.62 8.57 -4.93
CA LYS A 286 -27.72 9.04 -6.32
C LYS A 286 -27.55 7.93 -7.36
N LYS A 287 -27.96 6.70 -6.99
CA LYS A 287 -27.80 5.47 -7.79
C LYS A 287 -28.18 5.66 -9.27
N GLU A 288 -29.36 6.23 -9.54
CA GLU A 288 -29.86 6.37 -10.91
C GLU A 288 -29.06 7.40 -11.73
N ILE A 289 -28.56 8.46 -11.09
CA ILE A 289 -27.63 9.41 -11.73
C ILE A 289 -26.30 8.71 -12.06
N VAL A 290 -25.79 7.89 -11.13
CA VAL A 290 -24.54 7.12 -11.34
C VAL A 290 -24.71 6.13 -12.49
N LYS A 291 -25.79 5.34 -12.52
CA LYS A 291 -26.10 4.42 -13.64
C LYS A 291 -26.20 5.16 -14.97
N SER A 292 -26.95 6.27 -15.01
CA SER A 292 -27.06 7.08 -16.23
C SER A 292 -25.70 7.58 -16.72
N ARG A 293 -24.82 7.98 -15.80
CA ARG A 293 -23.48 8.47 -16.13
C ARG A 293 -22.59 7.34 -16.64
N LEU A 294 -22.64 6.16 -16.01
CA LEU A 294 -21.95 4.96 -16.48
C LEU A 294 -22.41 4.55 -17.88
N LYS A 295 -23.73 4.53 -18.15
CA LYS A 295 -24.26 4.26 -19.50
C LYS A 295 -23.68 5.21 -20.53
N SER A 296 -23.60 6.50 -20.21
CA SER A 296 -23.01 7.49 -21.13
C SER A 296 -21.50 7.29 -21.34
N ILE A 297 -20.73 6.95 -20.30
CA ILE A 297 -19.26 6.77 -20.41
C ILE A 297 -18.92 5.50 -21.18
N LEU A 298 -19.69 4.43 -20.95
CA LEU A 298 -19.49 3.11 -21.55
C LEU A 298 -20.16 2.97 -22.92
N ASN A 299 -20.80 4.04 -23.43
CA ASN A 299 -21.58 4.05 -24.67
C ASN A 299 -22.64 2.94 -24.74
N ILE A 300 -23.32 2.66 -23.63
CA ILE A 300 -24.43 1.70 -23.58
C ILE A 300 -25.64 2.28 -24.31
N SER A 301 -26.17 1.53 -25.28
CA SER A 301 -27.38 1.87 -26.05
C SER A 301 -28.64 1.89 -25.18
N GLY A 302 -29.67 2.63 -25.61
CA GLY A 302 -30.98 2.67 -24.93
C GLY A 302 -31.24 3.91 -24.08
N SER A 303 -30.43 4.96 -24.22
CA SER A 303 -30.79 6.31 -23.74
C SER A 303 -31.66 7.01 -24.78
N ASP A 304 -32.61 7.82 -24.33
CA ASP A 304 -33.39 8.68 -25.23
C ASP A 304 -32.46 9.65 -25.96
N ILE A 305 -32.59 9.74 -27.29
CA ILE A 305 -31.76 10.64 -28.09
C ILE A 305 -32.57 11.88 -28.42
N VAL A 306 -32.09 13.03 -27.93
CA VAL A 306 -32.63 14.35 -28.28
C VAL A 306 -31.56 15.10 -29.06
N TYR A 307 -31.86 15.52 -30.28
CA TYR A 307 -30.93 16.32 -31.06
C TYR A 307 -31.02 17.78 -30.64
N ALA A 308 -29.87 18.39 -30.37
CA ALA A 308 -29.83 19.76 -29.90
C ALA A 308 -30.51 20.73 -30.86
N ARG A 309 -30.48 20.52 -32.19
CA ARG A 309 -31.20 21.37 -33.18
C ARG A 309 -32.71 21.46 -32.95
N ASN A 310 -33.32 20.48 -32.28
CA ASN A 310 -34.74 20.46 -31.96
C ASN A 310 -35.04 21.12 -30.60
N CYS A 311 -34.02 21.65 -29.91
CA CYS A 311 -34.19 22.27 -28.60
C CYS A 311 -34.30 23.79 -28.72
N GLU A 312 -35.21 24.38 -27.97
CA GLU A 312 -35.22 25.81 -27.68
C GLU A 312 -34.23 26.10 -26.54
N ILE A 313 -33.43 27.17 -26.67
CA ILE A 313 -32.47 27.59 -25.66
C ILE A 313 -32.94 28.91 -25.05
N ARG A 314 -33.07 28.96 -23.73
CA ARG A 314 -33.47 30.17 -22.99
C ARG A 314 -32.96 30.17 -21.56
N GLU A 315 -32.93 31.35 -20.95
CA GLU A 315 -32.65 31.46 -19.53
C GLU A 315 -33.76 30.90 -18.64
N ILE A 316 -33.37 30.36 -17.49
CA ILE A 316 -34.28 29.73 -16.54
C ILE A 316 -34.12 30.29 -15.13
N LYS A 317 -35.21 30.28 -14.37
CA LYS A 317 -35.23 30.73 -12.98
C LYS A 317 -34.37 29.81 -12.09
N ALA A 318 -33.88 30.37 -10.98
CA ALA A 318 -33.00 29.67 -10.05
C ALA A 318 -33.61 28.39 -9.46
N ASN A 319 -34.89 28.41 -9.11
CA ASN A 319 -35.61 27.25 -8.59
C ASN A 319 -35.64 26.09 -9.61
N ILE A 320 -35.97 26.39 -10.87
CA ILE A 320 -36.03 25.40 -11.96
C ILE A 320 -34.65 24.77 -12.18
N ALA A 321 -33.60 25.59 -12.27
CA ALA A 321 -32.24 25.11 -12.46
C ALA A 321 -31.77 24.23 -11.28
N ASN A 322 -32.06 24.67 -10.03
CA ASN A 322 -31.64 23.94 -8.84
C ASN A 322 -32.33 22.59 -8.72
N GLU A 323 -33.64 22.52 -8.99
CA GLU A 323 -34.40 21.29 -9.02
C GLU A 323 -33.84 20.33 -10.07
N PHE A 324 -33.64 20.82 -11.30
CA PHE A 324 -33.07 20.01 -12.38
C PHE A 324 -31.68 19.48 -12.04
N LEU A 325 -30.79 20.32 -11.50
CA LEU A 325 -29.44 19.93 -11.10
C LEU A 325 -29.44 18.91 -9.95
N ASN A 326 -30.31 19.07 -8.95
CA ASN A 326 -30.39 18.13 -7.83
C ASN A 326 -30.83 16.73 -8.28
N ASN A 327 -31.71 16.66 -9.29
CA ASN A 327 -32.24 15.41 -9.83
C ASN A 327 -31.33 14.75 -10.87
N ASN A 328 -30.45 15.50 -11.54
CA ASN A 328 -29.70 15.02 -12.70
C ASN A 328 -28.17 15.14 -12.60
N HIS A 329 -27.65 15.96 -11.68
CA HIS A 329 -26.21 16.17 -11.53
C HIS A 329 -25.67 15.50 -10.24
N LEU A 330 -24.53 14.82 -10.36
CA LEU A 330 -23.93 14.08 -9.24
C LEU A 330 -23.59 14.98 -8.04
N GLN A 331 -23.11 16.20 -8.29
CA GLN A 331 -22.86 17.20 -7.24
C GLN A 331 -24.11 17.99 -6.82
N GLY A 332 -25.23 17.84 -7.54
CA GLY A 332 -26.43 18.66 -7.36
C GLY A 332 -26.25 20.12 -7.78
N SER A 333 -27.12 20.97 -7.27
CA SER A 333 -27.12 22.41 -7.48
C SER A 333 -25.85 23.10 -6.94
N GLY A 334 -25.58 24.30 -7.44
CA GLY A 334 -24.41 25.11 -7.10
C GLY A 334 -24.68 26.61 -7.23
N SER A 335 -23.73 27.43 -6.79
CA SER A 335 -23.81 28.88 -6.96
C SER A 335 -23.82 29.24 -8.45
N SER A 336 -24.81 30.01 -8.87
CA SER A 336 -24.98 30.42 -10.25
C SER A 336 -25.56 31.83 -10.32
N ASN A 337 -25.05 32.64 -11.24
CA ASN A 337 -25.65 33.94 -11.58
C ASN A 337 -26.50 33.79 -12.83
N ILE A 338 -26.01 33.02 -13.80
CA ILE A 338 -26.61 32.82 -15.12
C ILE A 338 -26.95 31.34 -15.29
N ARG A 339 -28.15 31.06 -15.80
CA ARG A 339 -28.70 29.70 -15.89
C ARG A 339 -29.42 29.55 -17.21
N ILE A 340 -28.90 28.67 -18.07
CA ILE A 340 -29.43 28.47 -19.40
C ILE A 340 -29.99 27.05 -19.47
N GLY A 341 -31.20 26.92 -19.98
CA GLY A 341 -31.92 25.66 -20.18
C GLY A 341 -32.12 25.36 -21.66
N ALA A 342 -32.08 24.07 -21.99
CA ALA A 342 -32.48 23.54 -23.27
C ALA A 342 -33.81 22.80 -23.14
N PHE A 343 -34.80 23.16 -23.96
CA PHE A 343 -36.15 22.61 -23.92
C PHE A 343 -36.46 21.81 -25.17
N TYR A 344 -36.98 20.60 -25.02
CA TYR A 344 -37.51 19.78 -26.11
C TYR A 344 -38.98 19.49 -25.81
N ASN A 345 -39.88 19.90 -26.71
CA ASN A 345 -41.33 19.85 -26.50
C ASN A 345 -41.73 20.41 -25.13
N ASP A 346 -41.27 21.63 -24.81
CA ASP A 346 -41.47 22.35 -23.53
C ASP A 346 -40.89 21.68 -22.27
N ASN A 347 -40.24 20.53 -22.39
CA ASN A 347 -39.57 19.85 -21.28
C ASN A 347 -38.10 20.25 -21.21
N LEU A 348 -37.63 20.67 -20.03
CA LEU A 348 -36.22 20.95 -19.78
C LEU A 348 -35.42 19.63 -19.87
N VAL A 349 -34.52 19.53 -20.86
CA VAL A 349 -33.71 18.33 -21.12
C VAL A 349 -32.23 18.50 -20.80
N SER A 350 -31.75 19.73 -20.67
CA SER A 350 -30.37 20.02 -20.26
C SER A 350 -30.24 21.42 -19.68
N THR A 351 -29.27 21.62 -18.79
CA THR A 351 -28.93 22.94 -18.26
C THR A 351 -27.43 23.15 -18.17
N MET A 352 -27.02 24.41 -18.35
CA MET A 352 -25.66 24.90 -18.14
C MET A 352 -25.73 26.17 -17.29
N THR A 353 -24.95 26.23 -16.23
CA THR A 353 -24.96 27.37 -15.30
C THR A 353 -23.59 28.00 -15.16
N PHE A 354 -23.57 29.32 -15.05
CA PHE A 354 -22.35 30.11 -14.93
C PHE A 354 -22.40 31.00 -13.68
N CYS A 355 -21.25 31.25 -13.08
CA CYS A 355 -21.09 32.21 -12.00
C CYS A 355 -19.85 33.09 -12.21
N ARG A 356 -19.83 34.24 -11.56
CA ARG A 356 -18.63 35.08 -11.50
C ARG A 356 -17.52 34.37 -10.70
N PRO A 357 -16.24 34.56 -11.04
CA PRO A 357 -15.12 34.00 -10.30
C PRO A 357 -15.19 34.41 -8.84
N ASN A 358 -14.96 33.44 -7.97
CA ASN A 358 -14.93 33.71 -6.54
C ASN A 358 -13.50 34.10 -6.11
N ILE A 359 -13.36 35.26 -5.46
CA ILE A 359 -12.10 35.74 -4.88
C ILE A 359 -11.47 34.67 -3.99
N SER A 360 -12.27 33.91 -3.23
CA SER A 360 -11.78 32.85 -2.34
C SER A 360 -11.16 31.66 -3.07
N HIS A 361 -11.33 31.57 -4.38
CA HIS A 361 -10.71 30.57 -5.26
C HIS A 361 -9.62 31.20 -6.15
N GLY A 362 -9.15 32.39 -5.80
CA GLY A 362 -8.12 33.14 -6.55
C GLY A 362 -8.64 33.80 -7.83
N GLY A 363 -9.97 33.92 -7.99
CA GLY A 363 -10.57 34.59 -9.14
C GLY A 363 -10.57 36.11 -8.98
N ASN A 364 -10.24 36.84 -10.05
CA ASN A 364 -10.38 38.28 -10.08
C ASN A 364 -11.79 38.67 -10.61
N PRO A 365 -12.70 39.23 -9.78
CA PRO A 365 -14.07 39.54 -10.21
C PRO A 365 -14.16 40.70 -11.21
N SER A 366 -13.07 41.43 -11.44
CA SER A 366 -13.04 42.64 -12.26
C SER A 366 -12.97 42.39 -13.77
N ASP A 367 -12.68 41.15 -14.20
CA ASP A 367 -12.73 40.79 -15.62
C ASP A 367 -14.05 40.13 -15.98
N ASP A 368 -14.47 40.25 -17.24
CA ASP A 368 -15.59 39.53 -17.88
C ASP A 368 -15.31 38.02 -18.00
N SER A 369 -14.83 37.45 -16.90
CA SER A 369 -14.49 36.07 -16.71
C SER A 369 -15.63 35.35 -16.00
N TYR A 370 -15.85 34.10 -16.38
CA TYR A 370 -16.94 33.29 -15.87
C TYR A 370 -16.48 31.85 -15.62
N GLU A 371 -17.02 31.26 -14.55
CA GLU A 371 -16.90 29.82 -14.33
C GLU A 371 -18.13 29.13 -14.92
N LEU A 372 -17.91 28.15 -15.80
CA LEU A 372 -18.94 27.16 -16.12
C LEU A 372 -19.06 26.23 -14.91
N ASN A 373 -20.02 26.50 -14.03
CA ASN A 373 -20.12 25.83 -12.74
C ASN A 373 -20.75 24.44 -12.84
N ARG A 374 -21.80 24.28 -13.65
CA ARG A 374 -22.51 23.00 -13.84
C ARG A 374 -22.97 22.84 -15.28
N PHE A 375 -22.93 21.60 -15.75
CA PHE A 375 -23.58 21.16 -16.96
C PHE A 375 -24.12 19.74 -16.75
N CYS A 376 -25.39 19.51 -17.04
CA CYS A 376 -25.95 18.16 -17.16
C CYS A 376 -27.11 18.10 -18.15
N SER A 377 -27.38 16.89 -18.61
CA SER A 377 -28.61 16.52 -19.29
C SER A 377 -29.51 15.72 -18.35
N LEU A 378 -30.76 15.54 -18.74
CA LEU A 378 -31.69 14.64 -18.09
C LEU A 378 -31.08 13.23 -17.99
N ILE A 379 -31.27 12.55 -16.87
CA ILE A 379 -30.76 11.17 -16.69
C ILE A 379 -31.34 10.24 -17.75
N ASN A 380 -30.55 9.26 -18.19
CA ASN A 380 -30.86 8.32 -19.26
C ASN A 380 -31.20 9.00 -20.61
N THR A 381 -30.76 10.23 -20.83
CA THR A 381 -30.96 10.97 -22.08
C THR A 381 -29.63 11.47 -22.65
N GLN A 382 -29.41 11.20 -23.94
CA GLN A 382 -28.32 11.79 -24.71
C GLN A 382 -28.83 12.97 -25.51
N VAL A 383 -28.42 14.18 -25.13
CA VAL A 383 -28.79 15.40 -25.85
C VAL A 383 -27.65 15.81 -26.79
N VAL A 384 -27.66 15.27 -28.01
CA VAL A 384 -26.54 15.33 -28.95
C VAL A 384 -26.30 16.76 -29.42
N GLY A 385 -25.09 17.28 -29.14
CA GLY A 385 -24.65 18.62 -29.53
C GLY A 385 -25.09 19.75 -28.58
N ILE A 386 -25.74 19.45 -27.46
CA ILE A 386 -26.37 20.50 -26.65
C ILE A 386 -25.37 21.36 -25.90
N ALA A 387 -24.26 20.78 -25.45
CA ALA A 387 -23.25 21.51 -24.70
C ALA A 387 -22.68 22.68 -25.50
N SER A 388 -22.39 22.46 -26.79
CA SER A 388 -21.89 23.50 -27.69
C SER A 388 -22.94 24.58 -27.95
N ARG A 389 -24.22 24.22 -28.14
CA ARG A 389 -25.29 25.20 -28.32
C ARG A 389 -25.53 26.06 -27.08
N LEU A 390 -25.54 25.46 -25.89
CA LEU A 390 -25.70 26.18 -24.62
C LEU A 390 -24.53 27.14 -24.37
N LEU A 391 -23.31 26.68 -24.62
CA LEU A 391 -22.11 27.52 -24.49
C LEU A 391 -22.12 28.67 -25.51
N LYS A 392 -22.46 28.40 -26.77
CA LYS A 392 -22.56 29.45 -27.81
C LYS A 392 -23.64 30.47 -27.48
N TYR A 393 -24.78 30.04 -26.96
CA TYR A 393 -25.82 30.94 -26.46
C TYR A 393 -25.26 31.86 -25.37
N PHE A 394 -24.55 31.29 -24.38
CA PHE A 394 -23.91 32.06 -23.33
C PHE A 394 -22.92 33.10 -23.88
N ILE A 395 -22.01 32.69 -24.76
CA ILE A 395 -21.01 33.56 -25.37
C ILE A 395 -21.67 34.74 -26.08
N ASN A 396 -22.68 34.47 -26.92
CA ASN A 396 -23.36 35.51 -27.69
C ASN A 396 -24.14 36.51 -26.84
N GLN A 397 -24.70 36.08 -25.69
CA GLN A 397 -25.50 36.94 -24.83
C GLN A 397 -24.66 37.75 -23.84
N TYR A 398 -23.54 37.18 -23.38
CA TYR A 398 -22.77 37.73 -22.25
C TYR A 398 -21.37 38.24 -22.63
N ASN A 399 -20.92 38.00 -23.87
CA ASN A 399 -19.63 38.41 -24.41
C ASN A 399 -18.46 38.24 -23.43
N PRO A 400 -18.24 37.01 -22.90
CA PRO A 400 -17.21 36.75 -21.91
C PRO A 400 -15.82 36.88 -22.54
N LYS A 401 -14.83 37.35 -21.78
CA LYS A 401 -13.41 37.33 -22.17
C LYS A 401 -12.71 36.03 -21.83
N LEU A 402 -13.21 35.35 -20.80
CA LEU A 402 -12.59 34.14 -20.27
C LEU A 402 -13.68 33.24 -19.69
N ILE A 403 -13.69 31.97 -20.10
CA ILE A 403 -14.51 30.96 -19.43
C ILE A 403 -13.58 29.89 -18.88
N PHE A 404 -13.73 29.54 -17.62
CA PHE A 404 -12.98 28.42 -17.05
C PHE A 404 -13.92 27.39 -16.43
N SER A 405 -13.43 26.16 -16.30
CA SER A 405 -14.16 25.08 -15.65
C SER A 405 -13.21 24.03 -15.06
N TYR A 406 -13.77 23.16 -14.24
CA TYR A 406 -13.08 22.04 -13.61
C TYR A 406 -13.77 20.72 -13.98
N ALA A 407 -12.98 19.73 -14.38
CA ALA A 407 -13.45 18.36 -14.60
C ALA A 407 -12.96 17.46 -13.47
N ASP A 408 -13.87 16.78 -12.77
CA ASP A 408 -13.53 15.78 -11.75
C ASP A 408 -12.79 14.61 -12.39
N LYS A 409 -11.53 14.38 -11.98
CA LYS A 409 -10.65 13.34 -12.53
C LYS A 409 -11.21 11.94 -12.34
N ARG A 410 -12.05 11.72 -11.32
CA ARG A 410 -12.70 10.43 -11.07
C ARG A 410 -13.70 10.04 -12.15
N TRP A 411 -14.17 11.01 -12.93
CA TRP A 411 -15.28 10.86 -13.87
C TRP A 411 -14.97 11.33 -15.28
N SER A 412 -13.83 11.95 -15.54
CA SER A 412 -13.57 12.65 -16.79
C SER A 412 -12.09 12.70 -17.14
N THR A 413 -11.80 12.45 -18.41
CA THR A 413 -10.51 12.72 -19.05
C THR A 413 -10.45 14.12 -19.69
N GLY A 414 -11.54 14.90 -19.60
CA GLY A 414 -11.65 16.24 -20.21
C GLY A 414 -12.28 16.28 -21.60
N ASN A 415 -12.68 15.14 -22.18
CA ASN A 415 -13.17 15.03 -23.57
C ASN A 415 -14.26 16.05 -23.95
N LEU A 416 -15.20 16.35 -23.04
CA LEU A 416 -16.23 17.37 -23.27
C LEU A 416 -15.60 18.75 -23.51
N TYR A 417 -14.67 19.16 -22.66
CA TYR A 417 -14.05 20.47 -22.71
C TYR A 417 -13.18 20.64 -23.96
N TYR A 418 -12.40 19.62 -24.34
CA TYR A 418 -11.65 19.64 -25.60
C TYR A 418 -12.57 19.80 -26.82
N LYS A 419 -13.72 19.11 -26.85
CA LYS A 419 -14.72 19.26 -27.93
C LYS A 419 -15.37 20.65 -27.97
N LEU A 420 -15.39 21.36 -26.85
CA LEU A 420 -15.90 22.73 -26.74
C LEU A 420 -14.82 23.79 -27.00
N GLY A 421 -13.60 23.40 -27.36
CA GLY A 421 -12.49 24.32 -27.65
C GLY A 421 -11.69 24.76 -26.42
N PHE A 422 -12.00 24.25 -25.23
CA PHE A 422 -11.23 24.59 -24.03
C PHE A 422 -9.84 23.96 -24.07
N LYS A 423 -8.86 24.70 -23.58
CA LYS A 423 -7.48 24.27 -23.38
C LYS A 423 -7.29 23.82 -21.93
N HIS A 424 -6.55 22.73 -21.73
CA HIS A 424 -6.10 22.30 -20.41
C HIS A 424 -5.05 23.27 -19.88
N ILE A 425 -5.13 23.67 -18.61
CA ILE A 425 -4.16 24.55 -17.97
C ILE A 425 -3.29 23.79 -16.97
N HIS A 426 -3.93 23.15 -15.99
CA HIS A 426 -3.22 22.37 -14.99
C HIS A 426 -4.18 21.40 -14.28
N ASP A 427 -3.58 20.50 -13.51
CA ASP A 427 -4.25 19.53 -12.68
C ASP A 427 -4.21 19.98 -11.22
N SER A 428 -5.37 20.08 -10.56
CA SER A 428 -5.40 20.35 -9.14
C SER A 428 -4.86 19.17 -8.34
N GLN A 429 -4.34 19.47 -7.16
CA GLN A 429 -4.03 18.45 -6.16
C GLN A 429 -5.32 17.76 -5.65
N PRO A 430 -5.22 16.57 -5.06
CA PRO A 430 -6.32 15.93 -4.34
C PRO A 430 -6.95 16.87 -3.32
N ASN A 431 -8.28 16.91 -3.32
CA ASN A 431 -9.12 17.58 -2.35
C ASN A 431 -9.61 16.54 -1.32
N TYR A 432 -10.10 17.01 -0.17
CA TYR A 432 -10.66 16.16 0.88
C TYR A 432 -12.07 16.60 1.28
N TRP A 433 -12.80 15.62 1.77
CA TRP A 433 -14.15 15.72 2.29
C TRP A 433 -14.19 15.09 3.67
N TYR A 434 -14.98 15.63 4.58
CA TYR A 434 -15.21 15.00 5.88
C TYR A 434 -16.32 13.97 5.77
N VAL A 435 -16.18 12.88 6.50
CA VAL A 435 -17.19 11.84 6.65
C VAL A 435 -18.10 12.24 7.78
N VAL A 436 -19.35 12.55 7.45
CA VAL A 436 -20.39 12.89 8.42
C VAL A 436 -21.54 11.93 8.20
N SER A 437 -21.76 11.02 9.16
CA SER A 437 -22.67 9.89 8.99
C SER A 437 -22.27 9.07 7.75
N ASP A 438 -23.16 8.94 6.78
CA ASP A 438 -23.06 8.17 5.54
C ASP A 438 -22.70 9.05 4.33
N ARG A 439 -22.27 10.30 4.55
CA ARG A 439 -22.05 11.29 3.47
C ARG A 439 -20.68 11.94 3.53
N ARG A 440 -20.20 12.32 2.35
CA ARG A 440 -19.05 13.22 2.22
C ARG A 440 -19.53 14.67 2.23
N VAL A 441 -19.00 15.45 3.17
CA VAL A 441 -19.29 16.89 3.29
C VAL A 441 -18.03 17.69 2.99
N HIS A 442 -18.16 18.69 2.10
CA HIS A 442 -16.99 19.42 1.60
C HIS A 442 -16.28 20.15 2.73
N ARG A 443 -14.93 20.14 2.70
CA ARG A 443 -14.06 20.81 3.69
C ARG A 443 -14.42 22.28 3.97
N PHE A 444 -14.98 22.98 2.98
CA PHE A 444 -15.34 24.40 3.11
C PHE A 444 -16.40 24.67 4.18
N ASN A 445 -17.22 23.68 4.54
CA ASN A 445 -18.17 23.77 5.65
C ASN A 445 -17.51 23.71 7.03
N PHE A 446 -16.24 23.28 7.09
CA PHE A 446 -15.48 23.09 8.32
C PHE A 446 -14.29 24.04 8.43
N ARG A 447 -14.30 25.16 7.70
CA ARG A 447 -13.28 26.21 7.89
C ARG A 447 -13.27 26.67 9.34
N LYS A 448 -12.11 27.09 9.86
CA LYS A 448 -11.95 27.56 11.26
C LYS A 448 -13.03 28.57 11.70
N SER A 449 -13.51 29.44 10.81
CA SER A 449 -14.59 30.40 11.14
C SER A 449 -15.93 29.74 11.43
N GLN A 450 -16.24 28.60 10.83
CA GLN A 450 -17.45 27.81 11.11
C GLN A 450 -17.27 26.93 12.35
N LEU A 451 -16.08 26.34 12.54
CA LEU A 451 -15.77 25.48 13.68
C LEU A 451 -15.78 26.21 15.04
N LYS A 452 -15.61 27.54 15.05
CA LYS A 452 -15.73 28.37 16.26
C LYS A 452 -17.04 28.18 17.04
N LYS A 453 -18.07 27.63 16.40
CA LYS A 453 -19.39 27.39 16.97
C LYS A 453 -19.53 26.02 17.65
N MET A 454 -18.51 25.17 17.59
CA MET A 454 -18.51 23.85 18.22
C MET A 454 -18.04 23.94 19.67
N ASP A 455 -18.64 23.13 20.54
CA ASP A 455 -18.42 23.17 21.99
C ASP A 455 -16.98 22.86 22.42
N ASN A 456 -16.19 22.18 21.57
CA ASN A 456 -14.80 21.78 21.83
C ASN A 456 -13.76 22.55 20.97
N TYR A 457 -14.10 23.76 20.50
CA TYR A 457 -13.20 24.53 19.64
C TYR A 457 -11.94 25.00 20.37
N ASN A 458 -10.77 24.62 19.85
CA ASN A 458 -9.47 25.09 20.31
C ASN A 458 -8.71 25.79 19.17
N LEU A 459 -8.36 27.06 19.36
CA LEU A 459 -7.68 27.89 18.36
C LEU A 459 -6.29 27.35 17.95
N LEU A 460 -5.62 26.63 18.86
CA LEU A 460 -4.28 26.07 18.65
C LEU A 460 -4.30 24.83 17.74
N LEU A 461 -5.46 24.16 17.63
CA LEU A 461 -5.60 22.99 16.77
C LEU A 461 -5.82 23.38 15.31
N SER A 462 -5.30 22.55 14.41
CA SER A 462 -5.61 22.57 12.99
C SER A 462 -7.07 22.16 12.74
N GLU A 463 -7.60 22.49 11.56
CA GLU A 463 -8.93 22.04 11.15
C GLU A 463 -9.08 20.52 11.26
N TRP A 464 -8.05 19.80 10.83
CA TRP A 464 -8.02 18.35 10.87
C TRP A 464 -8.04 17.78 12.29
N GLU A 465 -7.24 18.35 13.19
CA GLU A 465 -7.23 17.92 14.60
C GLU A 465 -8.57 18.20 15.29
N ILE A 466 -9.21 19.33 15.00
CA ILE A 466 -10.55 19.64 15.53
C ILE A 466 -11.55 18.58 15.05
N MET A 467 -11.57 18.30 13.75
CA MET A 467 -12.52 17.33 13.18
C MET A 467 -12.27 15.92 13.70
N LYS A 468 -11.00 15.49 13.79
CA LYS A 468 -10.62 14.20 14.39
C LYS A 468 -11.06 14.08 15.85
N ASN A 469 -10.91 15.13 16.64
CA ASN A 469 -11.34 15.15 18.04
C ASN A 469 -12.88 15.15 18.20
N ASN A 470 -13.63 15.36 17.12
CA ASN A 470 -15.08 15.25 17.07
C ASN A 470 -15.53 14.03 16.23
N ASP A 471 -14.71 12.97 16.19
CA ASP A 471 -15.00 11.70 15.54
C ASP A 471 -15.33 11.79 14.03
N HIS A 472 -14.81 12.81 13.36
CA HIS A 472 -14.92 12.96 11.91
C HIS A 472 -13.63 12.58 11.21
N ASP A 473 -13.71 11.56 10.37
CA ASP A 473 -12.63 11.21 9.44
C ASP A 473 -12.70 12.08 8.16
N ARG A 474 -11.65 12.04 7.35
CA ARG A 474 -11.63 12.65 6.01
C ARG A 474 -11.26 11.64 4.95
N ILE A 475 -11.77 11.86 3.75
CA ILE A 475 -11.54 11.06 2.56
C ILE A 475 -11.06 11.95 1.42
N TRP A 476 -10.11 11.46 0.63
CA TRP A 476 -9.47 12.20 -0.45
C TRP A 476 -10.02 11.80 -1.81
N ASP A 477 -10.19 12.77 -2.71
CA ASP A 477 -10.49 12.51 -4.12
C ASP A 477 -9.23 12.49 -4.99
N CYS A 478 -9.41 12.55 -6.32
CA CYS A 478 -8.30 12.56 -7.28
C CYS A 478 -7.91 13.98 -7.74
N GLY A 479 -8.58 15.02 -7.25
CA GLY A 479 -8.48 16.39 -7.78
C GLY A 479 -9.28 16.59 -9.07
N ASN A 480 -9.04 17.73 -9.72
CA ASN A 480 -9.73 18.15 -10.93
C ASN A 480 -8.74 18.53 -12.04
N ILE A 481 -9.20 18.49 -13.28
CA ILE A 481 -8.52 19.03 -14.46
C ILE A 481 -9.08 20.43 -14.72
N LYS A 482 -8.23 21.46 -14.73
CA LYS A 482 -8.65 22.85 -15.00
C LYS A 482 -8.59 23.14 -16.50
N PHE A 483 -9.68 23.72 -17.02
CA PHE A 483 -9.86 24.10 -18.40
C PHE A 483 -10.15 25.58 -18.55
N VAL A 484 -9.70 26.18 -19.65
CA VAL A 484 -9.94 27.59 -20.02
C VAL A 484 -10.33 27.69 -21.50
N LEU A 485 -11.29 28.55 -21.80
CA LEU A 485 -11.62 29.08 -23.12
C LEU A 485 -11.32 30.59 -23.06
N ASP A 486 -10.34 31.03 -23.86
CA ASP A 486 -9.83 32.41 -23.94
C ASP A 486 -10.45 33.17 -25.12
N GLU A 487 -10.27 34.49 -25.20
CA GLU A 487 -10.83 35.36 -26.25
C GLU A 487 -10.53 34.88 -27.68
N GLU A 488 -9.39 34.21 -27.91
CA GLU A 488 -9.04 33.68 -29.24
C GLU A 488 -9.93 32.51 -29.69
N ASN A 489 -10.61 31.84 -28.74
CA ASN A 489 -11.39 30.63 -28.95
C ASN A 489 -12.87 30.79 -28.56
N ILE A 490 -13.27 31.99 -28.10
CA ILE A 490 -14.66 32.41 -27.84
C ILE A 490 -15.24 32.99 -29.13
#